data_AF-A0A939JP22-F1
#
_entry.id   AF-A0A939JP22-F1
#
_cell.length_a   1.000
_cell.length_b   1.000
_cell.length_c   1.000
_cell.angle_alpha   90.00
_cell.angle_beta   90.00
_cell.angle_gamma   90.00
#
_symmetry.space_group_name_H-M   'P 1'
#
loop_
_entity.id
_entity.type
_entity.pdbx_description
1 polymer ?
#
loop_
_entity_poly.entity_id
_entity_poly.type
_entity_poly.pdbx_seq_one_letter_code
_entity_poly.pdbx_strand_id
1 'polypeptide(L)' 'FKTYAGEVQAIRGVNFHVDKGETLAIVGESGSGKSVTSQAIMKLIPMPPGYFKNGQILFDGQDLVPKTEKQMQSIRGK' A
#
# COMPACT_ATOMS: atom_id res chain seq x y z
N PHE A 1 11.59 -0.53 -1.04
CA PHE A 1 12.32 -0.25 0.21
C PHE A 1 13.77 0.05 -0.10
N LYS A 2 14.34 1.13 0.47
CA LYS A 2 15.80 1.34 0.41
C LYS A 2 16.44 0.55 1.55
N THR A 3 17.33 -0.37 1.23
CA THR A 3 18.10 -1.14 2.22
C THR A 3 19.60 -0.89 1.99
N TYR A 4 20.44 -1.31 2.93
CA TYR A 4 21.90 -1.19 2.80
C TYR A 4 22.46 -2.02 1.62
N ALA A 5 21.79 -3.11 1.25
CA ALA A 5 22.13 -3.96 0.11
C ALA A 5 21.49 -3.52 -1.21
N GLY A 6 20.79 -2.38 -1.23
CA GLY A 6 20.12 -1.83 -2.40
C GLY A 6 18.59 -1.75 -2.29
N GLU A 7 17.95 -1.48 -3.42
CA GLU A 7 16.49 -1.36 -3.52
C GLU A 7 15.82 -2.74 -3.53
N VAL A 8 14.96 -2.99 -2.54
CA VAL A 8 14.10 -4.19 -2.50
C VAL A 8 12.70 -3.83 -2.96
N GLN A 9 12.25 -4.46 -4.04
CA GLN A 9 10.88 -4.40 -4.55
C GLN A 9 10.02 -5.51 -3.94
N ALA A 10 9.36 -5.19 -2.84
CA ALA A 10 8.49 -6.12 -2.10
C ALA A 10 7.12 -6.35 -2.77
N ILE A 11 6.68 -5.44 -3.64
CA ILE A 11 5.45 -5.54 -4.42
C ILE A 11 5.81 -5.17 -5.86
N ARG A 12 5.33 -5.94 -6.84
CA ARG A 12 5.65 -5.77 -8.26
C ARG A 12 4.38 -5.93 -9.10
N GLY A 13 3.96 -4.85 -9.76
CA GLY A 13 2.89 -4.91 -10.78
C GLY A 13 1.54 -5.44 -10.30
N VAL A 14 1.18 -5.23 -9.03
CA VAL A 14 -0.10 -5.68 -8.48
C VAL A 14 -1.21 -4.71 -8.88
N ASN A 15 -2.26 -5.24 -9.52
CA ASN A 15 -3.44 -4.49 -9.92
C ASN A 15 -4.69 -5.29 -9.50
N PHE A 16 -5.57 -4.66 -8.73
CA PHE A 16 -6.88 -5.20 -8.38
C PHE A 16 -7.83 -4.06 -8.04
N HIS A 17 -9.13 -4.35 -8.08
CA HIS A 17 -10.19 -3.49 -7.59
C HIS A 17 -11.01 -4.25 -6.56
N VAL A 18 -11.70 -3.52 -5.69
CA VAL A 18 -12.62 -4.06 -4.69
C VAL A 18 -13.80 -3.10 -4.63
N ASP A 19 -14.98 -3.56 -4.99
CA ASP A 19 -16.19 -2.75 -4.94
C ASP A 19 -16.73 -2.63 -3.51
N LYS A 20 -17.61 -1.65 -3.31
CA LYS A 20 -18.27 -1.44 -2.02
C LYS A 20 -19.08 -2.68 -1.65
N GLY A 21 -18.73 -3.28 -0.50
CA GLY A 21 -19.37 -4.48 0.00
C GLY A 21 -18.68 -5.79 -0.40
N GLU A 22 -17.62 -5.72 -1.21
CA GLU A 22 -16.81 -6.89 -1.55
C GLU A 22 -15.74 -7.17 -0.49
N THR A 23 -15.30 -8.43 -0.46
CA THR A 23 -14.17 -8.86 0.36
C THR A 23 -13.10 -9.47 -0.54
N LEU A 24 -11.89 -8.90 -0.49
CA LEU A 24 -10.72 -9.43 -1.17
C LEU A 24 -9.77 -10.09 -0.17
N ALA A 25 -9.41 -11.34 -0.42
CA ALA A 25 -8.39 -12.06 0.35
C ALA A 25 -7.08 -12.17 -0.45
N ILE A 26 -5.96 -11.74 0.15
CA ILE A 26 -4.62 -11.91 -0.43
C ILE A 26 -3.93 -13.09 0.27
N VAL A 27 -3.69 -14.18 -0.48
CA VAL A 27 -3.11 -15.44 0.03
C VAL A 27 -1.77 -15.75 -0.64
N GLY A 28 -0.96 -16.61 -0.01
CA GLY A 28 0.37 -17.00 -0.50
C GLY A 28 1.39 -17.24 0.62
N GLU A 29 2.59 -17.67 0.24
CA GLU A 29 3.67 -18.05 1.17
C GLU A 29 4.25 -16.88 1.99
N SER A 30 4.90 -17.18 3.11
CA SER A 30 5.60 -16.17 3.91
C SER A 30 6.60 -15.39 3.04
N GLY A 31 6.63 -14.06 3.18
CA GLY A 31 7.51 -13.20 2.38
C GLY A 31 6.98 -12.80 0.99
N SER A 32 5.84 -13.30 0.53
CA SER A 32 5.28 -12.98 -0.80
C SER A 32 4.73 -11.56 -0.98
N GLY A 33 4.77 -10.72 0.06
CA GLY A 33 4.31 -9.32 -0.02
C GLY A 33 2.86 -9.06 0.39
N LYS A 34 2.14 -10.05 0.96
CA LYS A 34 0.73 -9.91 1.42
C LYS A 34 0.54 -8.76 2.41
N SER A 35 1.23 -8.81 3.55
CA SER A 35 1.13 -7.78 4.60
C SER A 35 1.63 -6.44 4.11
N VAL A 36 2.68 -6.43 3.28
CA VAL A 36 3.19 -5.20 2.65
C VAL A 36 2.13 -4.57 1.75
N THR A 37 1.41 -5.37 0.95
CA THR A 37 0.34 -4.87 0.07
C THR A 37 -0.79 -4.22 0.87
N SER A 38 -1.29 -4.92 1.89
CA SER A 38 -2.35 -4.40 2.76
C SER A 38 -1.92 -3.13 3.51
N GLN A 39 -0.73 -3.14 4.12
CA GLN A 39 -0.20 -1.98 4.85
C GLN A 39 0.15 -0.81 3.92
N ALA A 40 0.55 -1.05 2.67
CA ALA A 40 0.83 -0.02 1.69
C ALA A 40 -0.44 0.76 1.32
N ILE A 41 -1.56 0.06 1.10
CA ILE A 41 -2.86 0.69 0.84
C ILE A 41 -3.27 1.58 2.01
N MET A 42 -3.13 1.06 3.23
CA MET A 42 -3.39 1.85 4.43
C MET A 42 -2.30 2.88 4.73
N LYS A 43 -1.20 2.96 3.96
CA LYS A 43 0.00 3.80 4.25
C LYS A 43 0.56 3.64 5.67
N LEU A 44 0.53 2.42 6.22
CA LEU A 44 1.06 2.09 7.56
C LEU A 44 2.54 1.66 7.54
N ILE A 45 3.12 1.52 6.34
CA ILE A 45 4.55 1.23 6.21
C ILE A 45 5.35 2.50 6.53
N PRO A 46 6.39 2.44 7.38
CA PRO A 46 7.29 3.56 7.61
C PRO A 46 7.96 4.05 6.32
N MET A 47 7.88 5.36 6.05
CA MET A 47 8.47 6.00 4.88
C MET A 47 9.33 7.19 5.34
N PRO A 48 10.67 7.09 5.36
CA PRO A 48 11.52 5.95 4.93
C PRO A 48 11.53 4.75 5.90
N PRO A 49 12.02 3.55 5.47
CA PRO A 49 12.66 3.24 4.19
C PRO A 49 11.70 2.77 3.07
N GLY A 50 10.40 2.66 3.36
CA GLY A 50 9.36 2.42 2.35
C GLY A 50 9.17 3.64 1.46
N TYR A 51 8.76 3.39 0.21
CA TYR A 51 8.29 4.43 -0.72
C TYR A 51 7.54 3.77 -1.87
N PHE A 52 6.62 4.51 -2.46
CA PHE A 52 5.98 4.14 -3.71
C PHE A 52 6.86 4.59 -4.86
N LYS A 53 7.38 3.64 -5.65
CA LYS A 53 8.21 3.98 -6.81
C LYS A 53 7.36 4.58 -7.93
N ASN A 54 6.24 3.93 -8.22
CA ASN A 54 5.27 4.28 -9.25
C ASN A 54 3.89 3.71 -8.85
N GLY A 55 2.84 4.10 -9.59
CA GLY A 55 1.48 3.58 -9.42
C GLY A 55 0.60 4.51 -8.60
N GLN A 56 -0.66 4.09 -8.43
CA GLN A 56 -1.71 4.85 -7.76
C GLN A 56 -2.56 3.92 -6.91
N ILE A 57 -3.16 4.45 -5.85
CA ILE A 57 -4.11 3.72 -5.00
C ILE A 57 -5.35 4.59 -4.89
N LEU A 58 -6.40 4.22 -5.63
CA LEU A 58 -7.64 4.98 -5.66
C LEU A 58 -8.61 4.46 -4.61
N PHE A 59 -9.03 5.35 -3.71
CA PHE A 59 -10.08 5.10 -2.74
C PHE A 59 -11.14 6.21 -2.87
N ASP A 60 -12.38 5.84 -3.16
CA ASP A 60 -13.48 6.76 -3.46
C ASP A 60 -13.07 7.86 -4.47
N GLY A 61 -12.40 7.45 -5.55
CA GLY A 61 -11.93 8.34 -6.62
C GLY A 61 -10.72 9.22 -6.25
N GLN A 62 -10.16 9.09 -5.05
CA GLN A 62 -9.02 9.87 -4.60
C GLN A 62 -7.76 9.02 -4.53
N ASP A 63 -6.68 9.51 -5.14
CA ASP A 63 -5.37 8.86 -5.01
C ASP A 63 -4.81 9.07 -3.59
N LEU A 64 -4.48 7.96 -2.92
CA LEU A 64 -3.89 7.94 -1.58
C LEU A 64 -2.39 8.20 -1.60
N VAL A 65 -1.68 7.89 -2.70
CA VAL A 65 -0.22 8.01 -2.77
C VAL A 65 0.30 9.42 -2.43
N PRO A 66 -0.25 10.52 -2.97
CA PRO A 66 0.21 11.87 -2.66
C PRO A 66 -0.32 12.42 -1.32
N LYS A 67 -1.24 11.72 -0.64
CA LYS A 67 -1.85 12.25 0.60
C LYS A 67 -0.86 12.33 1.76
N THR A 68 -0.93 13.43 2.50
CA THR A 68 -0.22 13.65 3.75
C THR A 68 -0.78 12.77 4.88
N GLU A 69 -0.01 12.59 5.96
CA GLU A 69 -0.46 11.80 7.11
C GLU A 69 -1.74 12.37 7.73
N LYS A 70 -1.87 13.70 7.81
CA LYS A 70 -3.09 14.36 8.29
C LYS A 70 -4.32 14.01 7.44
N GLN A 71 -4.17 13.93 6.12
CA GLN A 71 -5.25 13.51 5.22
C GLN A 71 -5.56 12.02 5.36
N MET A 72 -4.54 11.19 5.58
CA MET A 72 -4.71 9.76 5.82
C MET A 72 -5.43 9.46 7.14
N GLN A 73 -5.18 10.24 8.20
CA GLN A 73 -5.90 10.10 9.48
C GLN A 73 -7.41 10.26 9.30
N SER A 74 -7.86 11.19 8.45
CA SER A 74 -9.30 11.34 8.15
C SER A 74 -9.88 10.15 7.36
N ILE A 75 -9.06 9.45 6.57
CA ILE A 75 -9.49 8.32 5.73
C ILE A 75 -9.53 7.01 6.52
N ARG A 76 -8.55 6.78 7.40
CA ARG A 76 -8.47 5.56 8.23
C ARG A 76 -9.52 5.51 9.35
N GLY A 77 -10.26 6.59 9.56
CA GLY A 77 -11.15 6.73 10.72
C GLY A 77 -10.39 7.08 12.01
N LYS A 78 -11.15 7.30 13.09
CA LYS A 78 -10.61 7.43 14.45
C LYS A 78 -10.44 6.07 15.09
#